data_AF-A0A4R5EYS9-F1
#
_entry.id   AF-A0A4R5EYS9-F1
#
_cell.length_a   1.000
_cell.length_b   1.000
_cell.length_c   1.000
_cell.angle_alpha   90.00
_cell.angle_beta   90.00
_cell.angle_gamma   90.00
#
_symmetry.space_group_name_H-M   'P 1'
#
loop_
_entity.id
_entity.type
_entity.pdbx_description
1 polymer ?
#
loop_
_entity_poly.entity_id
_entity_poly.type
_entity_poly.pdbx_seq_one_letter_code
_entity_poly.pdbx_strand_id
1 'polypeptide(L)'
;MIPRSRTVSLLALGAICLAGCASEEQPVQELKPLALKEQVFNIVKSADGYAVNWAGVLSNANPWHFGEHVVATIVGQDTKGAEVVRMDQPLDAVPPGGSLAFTGQATATQKPAKVTIQYRPAQWRLAARIPSAFREFPITRTQTLRQKDGSYLITGYVDNPYRTAASSLVVNALLRDKSGKLLAGGSTFVDDVKAGRPPRFILTVSGVPARAKVAKTEITARTWGSTGRPYEDLALGGALPVHTVKPTTEPFAVDRSTEIVSKYKQ
;
A
#
# COMPACT_ATOMS: atom_id res chain seq x y z
N MET A 1 59.55 -74.55 16.83
CA MET A 1 59.21 -74.29 15.41
C MET A 1 58.64 -72.89 15.29
N ILE A 2 59.16 -72.09 14.35
CA ILE A 2 58.78 -70.69 14.08
C ILE A 2 57.40 -70.65 13.34
N PRO A 3 56.78 -69.48 13.03
CA PRO A 3 55.75 -68.74 13.78
C PRO A 3 54.44 -68.53 12.96
N ARG A 4 53.52 -67.65 13.43
CA ARG A 4 52.65 -66.68 12.70
C ARG A 4 51.34 -66.50 13.50
N SER A 5 50.89 -65.34 13.99
CA SER A 5 50.79 -63.94 13.51
C SER A 5 49.30 -63.55 13.35
N ARG A 6 48.87 -62.52 14.11
CA ARG A 6 47.79 -61.54 13.82
C ARG A 6 46.34 -62.08 13.88
N THR A 7 45.27 -61.40 14.33
CA THR A 7 44.89 -59.99 14.63
C THR A 7 43.47 -60.08 15.26
N VAL A 8 43.17 -59.45 16.40
CA VAL A 8 42.45 -58.16 16.63
C VAL A 8 40.94 -58.14 16.29
N SER A 9 40.17 -57.57 17.25
CA SER A 9 38.83 -56.94 17.20
C SER A 9 37.58 -57.76 17.58
N LEU A 10 36.83 -57.29 18.59
CA LEU A 10 35.59 -56.51 18.33
C LEU A 10 34.99 -55.90 19.61
N LEU A 11 34.82 -54.57 19.54
CA LEU A 11 33.98 -53.75 20.41
C LEU A 11 32.49 -54.02 20.13
N ALA A 12 31.68 -54.01 21.18
CA ALA A 12 30.24 -53.78 21.09
C ALA A 12 29.83 -52.76 22.17
N LEU A 13 29.34 -51.60 21.76
CA LEU A 13 28.54 -50.71 22.59
C LEU A 13 27.56 -49.97 21.69
N GLY A 14 26.28 -50.26 21.89
CA GLY A 14 25.18 -49.71 21.14
C GLY A 14 24.95 -48.23 21.46
N ALA A 15 24.58 -47.47 20.44
CA ALA A 15 24.03 -46.13 20.56
C ALA A 15 22.57 -46.18 20.11
N ILE A 16 21.66 -45.90 21.04
CA ILE A 16 20.23 -45.72 20.80
C ILE A 16 20.07 -44.29 20.26
N CYS A 17 19.78 -44.16 18.96
CA CYS A 17 19.40 -42.89 18.37
C CYS A 17 17.93 -42.59 18.71
N LEU A 18 17.72 -41.66 19.65
CA LEU A 18 16.43 -40.99 19.84
C LEU A 18 16.18 -40.12 18.60
N ALA A 19 15.21 -40.52 17.78
CA ALA A 19 14.66 -39.70 16.71
C ALA A 19 13.88 -38.55 17.37
N GLY A 20 14.53 -37.40 17.53
CA GLY A 20 13.87 -36.15 17.87
C GLY A 20 13.12 -35.64 16.65
N CYS A 21 11.79 -35.67 16.70
CA CYS A 21 10.92 -34.86 15.84
C CYS A 21 11.16 -33.39 16.17
N ALA A 22 12.20 -32.79 15.61
CA ALA A 22 12.34 -31.34 15.58
C ALA A 22 11.31 -30.81 14.58
N SER A 23 10.11 -30.49 15.09
CA SER A 23 9.21 -29.59 14.37
C SER A 23 9.93 -28.25 14.33
N GLU A 24 10.44 -27.84 13.16
CA GLU A 24 10.91 -26.47 12.95
C GLU A 24 9.75 -25.54 13.29
N GLU A 25 9.78 -24.92 14.47
CA GLU A 25 8.93 -23.76 14.76
C GLU A 25 9.30 -22.70 13.74
N GLN A 26 8.48 -22.59 12.68
CA GLN A 26 8.56 -21.45 11.79
C GLN A 26 8.40 -20.20 12.66
N PRO A 27 9.39 -19.28 12.67
CA PRO A 27 9.27 -18.07 13.45
C PRO A 27 8.01 -17.32 12.98
N VAL A 28 7.05 -17.15 13.89
CA VAL A 28 5.84 -16.36 13.64
C VAL A 28 6.32 -14.95 13.28
N GLN A 29 6.18 -14.58 12.01
CA GLN A 29 6.61 -13.27 11.55
C GLN A 29 5.77 -12.20 12.27
N GLU A 30 6.40 -11.45 13.17
CA GLU A 30 5.73 -10.34 13.85
C GLU A 30 5.42 -9.24 12.84
N LEU A 31 4.14 -8.88 12.74
CA LEU A 31 3.66 -7.87 11.80
C LEU A 31 3.92 -6.47 12.35
N LYS A 32 4.58 -5.65 11.54
CA LYS A 32 4.92 -4.27 11.88
C LYS A 32 3.67 -3.39 11.73
N PRO A 33 3.42 -2.42 12.63
CA PRO A 33 2.33 -1.48 12.44
C PRO A 33 2.51 -0.69 11.13
N LEU A 34 1.40 -0.19 10.57
CA LEU A 34 1.49 0.87 9.56
C LEU A 34 2.26 2.06 10.14
N ALA A 35 2.92 2.83 9.28
CA ALA A 35 3.59 4.07 9.67
C ALA A 35 3.03 5.24 8.86
N LEU A 36 2.64 6.32 9.56
CA LEU A 36 2.30 7.59 8.93
C LEU A 36 3.60 8.35 8.60
N LYS A 37 4.10 8.17 7.38
CA LYS A 37 5.38 8.73 6.93
C LYS A 37 5.33 10.23 6.76
N GLU A 38 4.22 10.72 6.24
CA GLU A 38 4.03 12.11 5.90
C GLU A 38 2.61 12.52 6.21
N GLN A 39 2.44 13.77 6.62
CA GLN A 39 1.13 14.39 6.79
C GLN A 39 1.25 15.90 6.64
N VAL A 40 0.16 16.50 6.16
CA VAL A 40 -0.02 17.94 6.13
C VAL A 40 -1.49 18.25 6.35
N PHE A 41 -1.77 19.39 6.95
CA PHE A 41 -3.09 19.97 6.97
C PHE A 41 -3.02 21.45 6.64
N ASN A 42 -4.08 21.98 6.05
CA ASN A 42 -4.23 23.40 5.75
C ASN A 42 -5.63 23.86 6.11
N ILE A 43 -5.70 25.05 6.70
CA ILE A 43 -6.96 25.66 7.14
C ILE A 43 -7.16 26.91 6.30
N VAL A 44 -8.25 26.93 5.53
CA VAL A 44 -8.62 28.09 4.71
C VAL A 44 -9.99 28.60 5.12
N LYS A 45 -10.16 29.92 5.07
CA LYS A 45 -11.47 30.54 5.29
C LYS A 45 -12.38 30.16 4.12
N SER A 46 -13.59 29.71 4.41
CA SER A 46 -14.65 29.43 3.42
C SER A 46 -15.91 30.23 3.76
N ALA A 47 -16.93 30.18 2.90
CA ALA A 47 -18.22 30.82 3.14
C ALA A 47 -18.87 30.31 4.45
N ASP A 48 -18.80 29.01 4.68
CA ASP A 48 -19.47 28.33 5.80
C ASP A 48 -18.61 28.21 7.08
N GLY A 49 -17.50 28.97 7.15
CA GLY A 49 -16.57 28.90 8.27
C GLY A 49 -15.14 28.73 7.80
N TYR A 50 -14.58 27.55 8.03
CA TYR A 50 -13.22 27.17 7.67
C TYR A 50 -13.21 25.76 7.06
N ALA A 51 -12.53 25.61 5.93
CA ALA A 51 -12.25 24.29 5.38
C ALA A 51 -10.89 23.80 5.91
N VAL A 52 -10.92 22.63 6.56
CA VAL A 52 -9.74 21.90 7.01
C VAL A 52 -9.46 20.82 5.98
N ASN A 53 -8.36 20.99 5.25
CA ASN A 53 -7.90 20.05 4.24
C ASN A 53 -6.72 19.26 4.81
N TRP A 54 -6.63 17.97 4.51
CA TRP A 54 -5.47 17.16 4.89
C TRP A 54 -5.02 16.24 3.77
N ALA A 55 -3.76 15.87 3.84
CA ALA A 55 -3.18 14.78 3.08
C ALA A 55 -2.18 14.02 3.94
N GLY A 56 -2.08 12.71 3.74
CA GLY A 56 -1.10 11.88 4.43
C GLY A 56 -0.69 10.67 3.59
N VAL A 57 0.41 10.05 4.00
CA VAL A 57 0.96 8.84 3.38
C VAL A 57 1.21 7.80 4.46
N LEU A 58 0.42 6.72 4.44
CA LEU A 58 0.69 5.52 5.22
C LEU A 58 1.63 4.60 4.46
N SER A 59 2.52 3.92 5.17
CA SER A 59 3.35 2.85 4.61
C SER A 59 3.16 1.55 5.35
N ASN A 60 3.18 0.46 4.61
CA ASN A 60 3.11 -0.89 5.11
C ASN A 60 4.46 -1.59 4.92
N ALA A 61 5.12 -1.92 6.03
CA ALA A 61 6.40 -2.62 6.02
C ALA A 61 6.25 -4.14 5.94
N ASN A 62 5.02 -4.67 5.96
CA ASN A 62 4.76 -6.10 5.88
C ASN A 62 4.65 -6.52 4.40
N PRO A 63 5.58 -7.33 3.88
CA PRO A 63 5.66 -7.62 2.45
C PRO A 63 4.54 -8.52 1.95
N TRP A 64 3.84 -9.24 2.82
CA TRP A 64 2.84 -10.25 2.43
C TRP A 64 1.42 -9.98 2.96
N HIS A 65 1.20 -8.86 3.67
CA HIS A 65 -0.09 -8.60 4.32
C HIS A 65 -0.67 -7.27 3.86
N PHE A 66 -1.95 -7.24 3.53
CA PHE A 66 -2.71 -6.00 3.43
C PHE A 66 -2.99 -5.45 4.83
N GLY A 67 -2.88 -4.13 4.97
CA GLY A 67 -3.45 -3.41 6.11
C GLY A 67 -4.88 -3.00 5.76
N GLU A 68 -5.87 -3.70 6.29
CA GLU A 68 -7.30 -3.50 5.98
C GLU A 68 -8.02 -2.75 7.10
N HIS A 69 -9.20 -2.22 6.76
CA HIS A 69 -10.12 -1.54 7.69
C HIS A 69 -9.47 -0.38 8.47
N VAL A 70 -8.48 0.28 7.87
CA VAL A 70 -7.81 1.42 8.45
C VAL A 70 -8.76 2.60 8.48
N VAL A 71 -8.78 3.33 9.59
CA VAL A 71 -9.53 4.58 9.72
C VAL A 71 -8.59 5.65 10.22
N ALA A 72 -8.50 6.76 9.49
CA ALA A 72 -7.84 7.96 9.95
C ALA A 72 -8.83 8.80 10.76
N THR A 73 -8.42 9.24 11.95
CA THR A 73 -9.18 10.17 12.79
C THR A 73 -8.50 11.52 12.73
N ILE A 74 -9.23 12.51 12.23
CA ILE A 74 -8.79 13.90 12.11
C ILE A 74 -9.53 14.70 13.16
N VAL A 75 -8.78 15.39 14.01
CA VAL A 75 -9.34 16.23 15.09
C VAL A 75 -8.72 17.62 15.00
N GLY A 76 -9.57 18.63 14.85
CA GLY A 76 -9.19 20.03 14.92
C GLY A 76 -9.62 20.64 16.24
N GLN A 77 -8.70 21.33 16.92
CA GLN A 77 -8.93 21.97 18.22
C GLN A 77 -8.71 23.47 18.11
N ASP A 78 -9.50 24.27 18.83
CA ASP A 78 -9.30 25.71 18.96
C ASP A 78 -8.12 26.06 19.89
N THR A 79 -7.89 27.35 20.17
CA THR A 79 -6.81 27.80 21.06
C THR A 79 -7.02 27.43 22.53
N LYS A 80 -8.24 27.06 22.93
CA LYS A 80 -8.60 26.62 24.28
C LYS A 80 -8.57 25.09 24.42
N GLY A 81 -8.32 24.37 23.33
CA GLY A 81 -8.30 22.90 23.29
C GLY A 81 -9.66 22.26 23.04
N ALA A 82 -10.72 23.04 22.79
CA ALA A 82 -12.03 22.51 22.44
C ALA A 82 -12.02 21.94 21.02
N GLU A 83 -12.64 20.77 20.82
CA GLU A 83 -12.80 20.16 19.51
C GLU A 83 -13.79 20.98 18.67
N VAL A 84 -13.34 21.47 17.52
CA VAL A 84 -14.16 22.27 16.58
C VAL A 84 -14.43 21.53 15.27
N VAL A 85 -13.73 20.41 15.04
CA VAL A 85 -14.00 19.49 13.94
C VAL A 85 -13.45 18.11 14.27
N ARG A 86 -14.21 17.09 13.91
CA ARG A 86 -13.77 15.70 13.94
C ARG A 86 -14.29 14.93 12.74
N MET A 87 -13.42 14.12 12.16
CA MET A 87 -13.74 13.24 11.05
C MET A 87 -13.06 11.91 11.24
N ASP A 88 -13.83 10.83 11.17
CA ASP A 88 -13.32 9.47 11.02
C ASP A 88 -13.44 9.09 9.55
N GLN A 89 -12.30 8.99 8.86
CA GLN A 89 -12.21 8.68 7.44
C GLN A 89 -11.80 7.22 7.26
N PRO A 90 -12.69 6.33 6.78
CA PRO A 90 -12.30 5.03 6.29
C PRO A 90 -11.30 5.17 5.15
N LEU A 91 -10.22 4.40 5.21
CA LEU A 91 -9.18 4.39 4.20
C LEU A 91 -9.23 3.11 3.36
N ASP A 92 -8.65 3.19 2.17
CA ASP A 92 -8.43 2.01 1.34
C ASP A 92 -7.46 1.03 2.01
N ALA A 93 -7.50 -0.23 1.60
CA ALA A 93 -6.51 -1.19 2.06
C ALA A 93 -5.09 -0.77 1.64
N VAL A 94 -4.14 -0.79 2.59
CA VAL A 94 -2.74 -0.49 2.33
C VAL A 94 -2.07 -1.75 1.77
N PRO A 95 -1.41 -1.69 0.60
CA PRO A 95 -0.97 -2.90 -0.10
C PRO A 95 0.27 -3.50 0.60
N PRO A 96 0.54 -4.81 0.40
CA PRO A 96 1.73 -5.45 0.94
C PRO A 96 3.01 -4.74 0.48
N GLY A 97 3.88 -4.37 1.44
CA GLY A 97 5.12 -3.65 1.17
C GLY A 97 4.98 -2.25 0.57
N GLY A 98 3.75 -1.75 0.40
CA GLY A 98 3.45 -0.52 -0.33
C GLY A 98 3.07 0.66 0.55
N SER A 99 2.54 1.70 -0.10
CA SER A 99 2.05 2.91 0.56
C SER A 99 0.60 3.23 0.17
N LEU A 100 -0.03 4.09 0.96
CA LEU A 100 -1.34 4.65 0.73
C LEU A 100 -1.32 6.16 0.95
N ALA A 101 -1.45 6.91 -0.13
CA ALA A 101 -1.85 8.31 -0.07
C ALA A 101 -3.34 8.39 0.28
N PHE A 102 -3.69 9.26 1.21
CA PHE A 102 -5.07 9.59 1.53
C PHE A 102 -5.21 11.11 1.71
N THR A 103 -6.36 11.63 1.32
CA THR A 103 -6.67 13.06 1.40
C THR A 103 -8.11 13.24 1.85
N GLY A 104 -8.44 14.42 2.35
CA GLY A 104 -9.82 14.71 2.74
C GLY A 104 -10.01 16.17 3.14
N GLN A 105 -11.28 16.51 3.35
CA GLN A 105 -11.72 17.83 3.77
C GLN A 105 -12.86 17.71 4.78
N ALA A 106 -12.88 18.63 5.75
CA ALA A 106 -14.01 18.85 6.64
C ALA A 106 -14.21 20.34 6.87
N THR A 107 -15.44 20.74 7.16
CA THR A 107 -15.78 22.13 7.51
C THR A 107 -15.81 22.30 9.02
N ALA A 108 -15.26 23.40 9.51
CA ALA A 108 -15.32 23.83 10.91
C ALA A 108 -15.94 25.23 10.98
N THR A 109 -16.85 25.46 11.93
CA THR A 109 -17.46 26.79 12.13
C THR A 109 -16.46 27.79 12.70
N GLN A 110 -15.55 27.32 13.55
CA GLN A 110 -14.45 28.08 14.14
C GLN A 110 -13.11 27.67 13.54
N LYS A 111 -12.12 28.57 13.60
CA LYS A 111 -10.77 28.28 13.09
C LYS A 111 -10.07 27.30 14.03
N PRO A 112 -9.68 26.09 13.61
CA PRO A 112 -8.81 25.26 14.42
C PRO A 112 -7.43 25.95 14.58
N ALA A 113 -6.90 25.93 15.79
CA ALA A 113 -5.53 26.32 16.08
C ALA A 113 -4.55 25.15 15.87
N LYS A 114 -5.03 23.91 16.05
CA LYS A 114 -4.26 22.68 15.89
C LYS A 114 -5.12 21.65 15.16
N VAL A 115 -4.49 20.85 14.30
CA VAL A 115 -5.11 19.66 13.70
C VAL A 115 -4.19 18.48 13.92
N THR A 116 -4.76 17.36 14.37
CA THR A 116 -4.05 16.09 14.54
C THR A 116 -4.68 15.04 13.64
N ILE A 117 -3.84 14.24 13.00
CA ILE A 117 -4.26 13.08 12.22
C ILE A 117 -3.65 11.87 12.91
N GLN A 118 -4.51 10.93 13.28
CA GLN A 118 -4.14 9.64 13.84
C GLN A 118 -4.80 8.55 13.01
N TYR A 119 -4.36 7.31 13.18
CA TYR A 119 -5.01 6.16 12.55
C TYR A 119 -5.19 5.04 13.57
N ARG A 120 -6.25 4.27 13.39
CA ARG A 120 -6.45 3.03 14.13
C ARG A 120 -5.57 1.92 13.56
N PRO A 121 -5.10 0.97 14.39
CA PRO A 121 -4.36 -0.20 13.91
C PRO A 121 -5.10 -0.92 12.78
N ALA A 122 -4.34 -1.34 11.78
CA ALA A 122 -4.89 -2.10 10.66
C ALA A 122 -5.29 -3.51 11.10
N GLN A 123 -6.28 -4.07 10.41
CA GLN A 123 -6.51 -5.51 10.42
C GLN A 123 -5.59 -6.14 9.37
N TRP A 124 -4.70 -7.01 9.81
CA TRP A 124 -3.76 -7.64 8.91
C TRP A 124 -4.38 -8.85 8.24
N ARG A 125 -4.34 -8.86 6.91
CA ARG A 125 -4.76 -10.02 6.12
C ARG A 125 -3.66 -10.45 5.18
N LEU A 126 -3.33 -11.74 5.20
CA LEU A 126 -2.40 -12.32 4.24
C LEU A 126 -2.92 -12.10 2.81
N ALA A 127 -2.04 -11.63 1.94
CA ALA A 127 -2.34 -11.44 0.53
C ALA A 127 -2.49 -12.80 -0.17
N ALA A 128 -3.52 -12.96 -0.98
CA ALA A 128 -3.77 -14.17 -1.75
C ALA A 128 -2.81 -14.32 -2.95
N ARG A 129 -2.05 -13.28 -3.27
CA ARG A 129 -1.10 -13.23 -4.39
C ARG A 129 0.23 -12.65 -3.93
N ILE A 130 1.28 -12.96 -4.68
CA ILE A 130 2.60 -12.36 -4.47
C ILE A 130 2.56 -10.84 -4.70
N PRO A 131 3.37 -10.02 -3.99
CA PRO A 131 3.33 -8.56 -4.10
C PRO A 131 3.50 -8.02 -5.53
N SER A 132 4.34 -8.67 -6.34
CA SER A 132 4.56 -8.29 -7.74
C SER A 132 3.34 -8.50 -8.65
N ALA A 133 2.30 -9.19 -8.16
CA ALA A 133 1.02 -9.28 -8.87
C ALA A 133 0.18 -7.99 -8.76
N PHE A 134 0.45 -7.14 -7.76
CA PHE A 134 -0.25 -5.87 -7.53
C PHE A 134 0.46 -4.72 -8.26
N ARG A 135 0.27 -4.66 -9.58
CA ARG A 135 0.78 -3.63 -10.47
C ARG A 135 0.11 -2.27 -10.26
N GLU A 136 0.92 -1.22 -10.27
CA GLU A 136 0.49 0.18 -10.28
C GLU A 136 -0.33 0.51 -11.53
N PHE A 137 -1.38 1.32 -11.34
CA PHE A 137 -2.20 1.84 -12.44
C PHE A 137 -1.45 2.94 -13.19
N PRO A 138 -1.16 2.78 -14.49
CA PRO A 138 -0.39 3.76 -15.24
C PRO A 138 -1.10 5.11 -15.32
N ILE A 139 -0.39 6.18 -15.00
CA ILE A 139 -0.86 7.56 -15.11
C ILE A 139 -0.12 8.26 -16.25
N THR A 140 -0.86 8.87 -17.18
CA THR A 140 -0.26 9.53 -18.35
C THR A 140 -0.86 10.91 -18.64
N ARG A 141 -0.12 11.70 -19.44
CA ARG A 141 -0.52 13.03 -19.94
C ARG A 141 -1.02 13.96 -18.83
N THR A 142 -0.28 13.99 -17.74
CA THR A 142 -0.66 14.76 -16.55
C THR A 142 -0.39 16.24 -16.76
N GLN A 143 -1.27 17.06 -16.23
CA GLN A 143 -1.12 18.51 -16.17
C GLN A 143 -1.44 18.98 -14.76
N THR A 144 -0.68 19.95 -14.27
CA THR A 144 -0.94 20.63 -12.99
C THR A 144 -0.96 22.13 -13.27
N LEU A 145 -2.12 22.75 -13.07
CA LEU A 145 -2.37 24.14 -13.40
C LEU A 145 -2.83 24.89 -12.15
N ARG A 146 -2.04 25.88 -11.73
CA ARG A 146 -2.44 26.77 -10.64
C ARG A 146 -3.58 27.68 -11.11
N GLN A 147 -4.66 27.71 -10.34
CA GLN A 147 -5.84 28.53 -10.59
C GLN A 147 -5.69 29.92 -9.95
N LYS A 148 -6.57 30.86 -10.35
CA LYS A 148 -6.55 32.25 -9.85
C LYS A 148 -6.81 32.34 -8.35
N ASP A 149 -7.60 31.43 -7.81
CA ASP A 149 -7.92 31.32 -6.37
C ASP A 149 -6.80 30.64 -5.55
N GLY A 150 -5.71 30.24 -6.21
CA GLY A 150 -4.58 29.56 -5.58
C GLY A 150 -4.74 28.04 -5.45
N SER A 151 -5.89 27.47 -5.80
CA SER A 151 -6.06 26.02 -5.95
C SER A 151 -5.25 25.48 -7.14
N TYR A 152 -5.12 24.17 -7.24
CA TYR A 152 -4.47 23.51 -8.36
C TYR A 152 -5.43 22.56 -9.04
N LEU A 153 -5.63 22.74 -10.34
CA LEU A 153 -6.34 21.80 -11.20
C LEU A 153 -5.34 20.76 -11.71
N ILE A 154 -5.60 19.50 -11.44
CA ILE A 154 -4.80 18.38 -11.92
C ILE A 154 -5.66 17.53 -12.84
N THR A 155 -5.12 17.24 -14.02
CA THR A 155 -5.78 16.38 -15.00
C THR A 155 -4.81 15.35 -15.53
N GLY A 156 -5.33 14.27 -16.06
CA GLY A 156 -4.54 13.22 -16.69
C GLY A 156 -5.43 12.05 -17.06
N TYR A 157 -4.79 10.93 -17.38
CA TYR A 157 -5.45 9.70 -17.77
C TYR A 157 -4.92 8.55 -16.93
N VAL A 158 -5.81 7.67 -16.50
CA VAL A 158 -5.47 6.45 -15.75
C VAL A 158 -5.78 5.23 -16.60
N ASP A 159 -4.78 4.37 -16.82
CA ASP A 159 -4.96 3.10 -17.52
C ASP A 159 -5.03 1.94 -16.52
N ASN A 160 -5.45 0.77 -17.00
CA ASN A 160 -5.57 -0.43 -16.21
C ASN A 160 -4.52 -1.47 -16.65
N PRO A 161 -3.61 -1.90 -15.74
CA PRO A 161 -2.59 -2.89 -16.05
C PRO A 161 -3.13 -4.33 -15.96
N TYR A 162 -4.44 -4.53 -15.80
CA TYR A 162 -5.11 -5.82 -15.69
C TYR A 162 -6.05 -6.08 -16.86
N ARG A 163 -6.34 -7.37 -17.12
CA ARG A 163 -7.28 -7.80 -18.16
C ARG A 163 -8.72 -7.45 -17.81
N THR A 164 -9.06 -7.57 -16.53
CA THR A 164 -10.39 -7.26 -16.02
C THR A 164 -10.49 -5.76 -15.74
N ALA A 165 -11.64 -5.17 -16.04
CA ALA A 165 -11.91 -3.77 -15.73
C ALA A 165 -11.87 -3.52 -14.20
N ALA A 166 -11.29 -2.40 -13.79
CA ALA A 166 -11.38 -1.96 -12.41
C ALA A 166 -12.67 -1.16 -12.22
N SER A 167 -13.54 -1.63 -11.31
CA SER A 167 -14.86 -1.04 -11.11
C SER A 167 -14.78 0.44 -10.71
N SER A 168 -13.92 0.76 -9.75
CA SER A 168 -13.65 2.13 -9.31
C SER A 168 -12.22 2.26 -8.80
N LEU A 169 -11.53 3.31 -9.24
CA LEU A 169 -10.21 3.69 -8.77
C LEU A 169 -10.28 5.03 -8.03
N VAL A 170 -9.58 5.12 -6.91
CA VAL A 170 -9.26 6.40 -6.27
C VAL A 170 -7.98 6.93 -6.89
N VAL A 171 -8.05 8.12 -7.47
CA VAL A 171 -6.87 8.87 -7.95
C VAL A 171 -6.55 9.92 -6.90
N ASN A 172 -5.37 9.82 -6.30
CA ASN A 172 -4.84 10.81 -5.37
C ASN A 172 -3.77 11.64 -6.06
N ALA A 173 -3.77 12.96 -5.81
CA ALA A 173 -2.68 13.86 -6.16
C ALA A 173 -2.12 14.51 -4.91
N LEU A 174 -0.81 14.41 -4.72
CA LEU A 174 -0.06 15.06 -3.65
C LEU A 174 0.82 16.16 -4.25
N LEU A 175 0.67 17.38 -3.74
CA LEU A 175 1.48 18.52 -4.13
C LEU A 175 2.70 18.62 -3.21
N ARG A 176 3.87 18.78 -3.81
CA ARG A 176 5.15 18.83 -3.09
C ARG A 176 5.95 20.07 -3.46
N ASP A 177 6.74 20.56 -2.51
CA ASP A 177 7.73 21.60 -2.77
C ASP A 177 8.99 21.04 -3.46
N LYS A 178 9.98 21.91 -3.70
CA LYS A 178 11.24 21.53 -4.36
C LYS A 178 12.09 20.54 -3.54
N SER A 179 11.93 20.52 -2.21
CA SER A 179 12.61 19.56 -1.33
C SER A 179 11.88 18.22 -1.20
N GLY A 180 10.70 18.11 -1.79
CA GLY A 180 9.85 16.92 -1.72
C GLY A 180 8.87 16.93 -0.55
N LYS A 181 8.82 17.99 0.25
CA LYS A 181 7.89 18.11 1.38
C LYS A 181 6.45 18.17 0.88
N LEU A 182 5.56 17.39 1.51
CA LEU A 182 4.13 17.41 1.26
C LEU A 182 3.51 18.76 1.64
N LEU A 183 2.78 19.38 0.69
CA LEU A 183 2.16 20.69 0.84
C LEU A 183 0.63 20.60 0.96
N ALA A 184 0.01 19.75 0.15
CA ALA A 184 -1.44 19.53 0.10
C ALA A 184 -1.73 18.27 -0.71
N GLY A 185 -2.98 17.85 -0.74
CA GLY A 185 -3.43 16.79 -1.65
C GLY A 185 -4.92 16.84 -1.88
N GLY A 186 -5.37 16.08 -2.87
CA GLY A 186 -6.79 15.88 -3.17
C GLY A 186 -6.99 14.55 -3.89
N SER A 187 -8.24 14.12 -3.94
CA SER A 187 -8.63 12.85 -4.56
C SER A 187 -9.83 13.00 -5.46
N THR A 188 -9.94 12.12 -6.45
CA THR A 188 -11.14 11.91 -7.26
C THR A 188 -11.32 10.42 -7.52
N PHE A 189 -12.49 10.05 -8.03
CA PHE A 189 -12.79 8.69 -8.46
C PHE A 189 -12.83 8.61 -9.98
N VAL A 190 -12.51 7.43 -10.50
CA VAL A 190 -12.69 7.08 -11.90
C VAL A 190 -13.22 5.66 -11.97
N ASP A 191 -14.36 5.49 -12.62
CA ASP A 191 -15.06 4.22 -12.70
C ASP A 191 -14.83 3.51 -14.04
N ASP A 192 -15.09 2.20 -14.08
CA ASP A 192 -15.03 1.36 -15.28
C ASP A 192 -13.71 1.48 -16.07
N VAL A 193 -12.58 1.44 -15.36
CA VAL A 193 -11.25 1.62 -15.95
C VAL A 193 -10.81 0.35 -16.67
N LYS A 194 -10.73 0.41 -18.00
CA LYS A 194 -10.40 -0.72 -18.89
C LYS A 194 -9.02 -0.54 -19.52
N ALA A 195 -8.31 -1.66 -19.70
CA ALA A 195 -7.00 -1.65 -20.32
C ALA A 195 -7.05 -1.08 -21.75
N GLY A 196 -6.13 -0.17 -22.06
CA GLY A 196 -6.01 0.46 -23.38
C GLY A 196 -7.12 1.46 -23.70
N ARG A 197 -8.02 1.75 -22.75
CA ARG A 197 -9.06 2.79 -22.87
C ARG A 197 -9.01 3.69 -21.64
N PRO A 198 -7.91 4.43 -21.44
CA PRO A 198 -7.72 5.15 -20.19
C PRO A 198 -8.71 6.32 -20.07
N PRO A 199 -9.62 6.32 -19.08
CA PRO A 199 -10.47 7.47 -18.80
C PRO A 199 -9.67 8.67 -18.31
N ARG A 200 -10.22 9.87 -18.57
CA ARG A 200 -9.67 11.12 -18.03
C ARG A 200 -10.10 11.29 -16.58
N PHE A 201 -9.16 11.69 -15.73
CA PHE A 201 -9.48 12.23 -14.40
C PHE A 201 -9.26 13.75 -14.37
N ILE A 202 -10.06 14.41 -13.53
CA ILE A 202 -9.96 15.84 -13.22
C ILE A 202 -10.14 15.94 -11.71
N LEU A 203 -9.20 16.58 -11.03
CA LEU A 203 -9.30 16.83 -9.60
C LEU A 203 -8.76 18.22 -9.26
N THR A 204 -9.31 18.82 -8.22
CA THR A 204 -8.86 20.11 -7.71
C THR A 204 -8.26 19.92 -6.32
N VAL A 205 -7.04 20.41 -6.12
CA VAL A 205 -6.41 20.50 -4.80
C VAL A 205 -6.57 21.91 -4.28
N SER A 206 -7.43 22.05 -3.30
CA SER A 206 -7.71 23.29 -2.60
C SER A 206 -6.85 23.43 -1.34
N GLY A 207 -6.89 24.60 -0.71
CA GLY A 207 -6.24 24.80 0.58
C GLY A 207 -4.71 24.88 0.53
N VAL A 208 -4.10 25.05 -0.63
CA VAL A 208 -2.64 25.19 -0.75
C VAL A 208 -2.20 26.52 -0.12
N PRO A 209 -1.18 26.55 0.76
CA PRO A 209 -0.72 27.80 1.38
C PRO A 209 -0.31 28.83 0.32
N ALA A 210 -0.76 30.09 0.47
CA ALA A 210 -0.57 31.13 -0.54
C ALA A 210 0.90 31.39 -0.93
N ARG A 211 1.84 31.17 0.01
CA ARG A 211 3.28 31.34 -0.19
C ARG A 211 4.00 30.04 -0.60
N ALA A 212 3.31 28.90 -0.59
CA ALA A 212 3.91 27.63 -0.98
C ALA A 212 4.14 27.59 -2.49
N LYS A 213 5.34 27.17 -2.89
CA LYS A 213 5.70 26.94 -4.29
C LYS A 213 5.63 25.44 -4.57
N VAL A 214 4.61 25.02 -5.31
CA VAL A 214 4.49 23.65 -5.79
C VAL A 214 5.52 23.43 -6.89
N ALA A 215 6.37 22.42 -6.71
CA ALA A 215 7.40 22.03 -7.66
C ALA A 215 7.12 20.68 -8.31
N LYS A 216 6.40 19.79 -7.61
CA LYS A 216 6.08 18.44 -8.10
C LYS A 216 4.65 18.07 -7.70
N THR A 217 3.97 17.36 -8.60
CA THR A 217 2.71 16.67 -8.33
C THR A 217 2.98 15.17 -8.43
N GLU A 218 2.75 14.45 -7.33
CA GLU A 218 2.76 12.99 -7.31
C GLU A 218 1.32 12.50 -7.48
N ILE A 219 1.08 11.65 -8.46
CA ILE A 219 -0.26 11.14 -8.77
C ILE A 219 -0.22 9.63 -8.71
N THR A 220 -1.15 9.05 -7.95
CA THR A 220 -1.27 7.60 -7.79
C THR A 220 -2.73 7.20 -7.96
N ALA A 221 -2.99 6.08 -8.63
CA ALA A 221 -4.31 5.47 -8.66
C ALA A 221 -4.27 4.08 -8.03
N ARG A 222 -5.36 3.71 -7.36
CA ARG A 222 -5.50 2.42 -6.66
C ARG A 222 -6.96 2.00 -6.62
N THR A 223 -7.20 0.71 -6.36
CA THR A 223 -8.55 0.22 -6.11
C THR A 223 -9.16 0.87 -4.88
N TRP A 224 -10.42 1.27 -4.99
CA TRP A 224 -11.20 1.78 -3.87
C TRP A 224 -11.73 0.62 -3.00
N GLY A 225 -11.61 0.75 -1.69
CA GLY A 225 -12.19 -0.19 -0.73
C GLY A 225 -11.30 -0.48 0.47
N SER A 226 -11.94 -0.70 1.63
CA SER A 226 -11.26 -0.97 2.90
C SER A 226 -10.62 -2.36 3.01
N THR A 227 -10.81 -3.20 2.00
CA THR A 227 -10.19 -4.53 1.87
C THR A 227 -9.36 -4.60 0.59
N GLY A 228 -8.35 -5.46 0.57
CA GLY A 228 -7.52 -5.74 -0.60
C GLY A 228 -8.21 -6.59 -1.67
N ARG A 229 -9.45 -7.08 -1.42
CA ARG A 229 -10.19 -7.96 -2.35
C ARG A 229 -10.32 -7.38 -3.76
N PRO A 230 -10.72 -6.10 -3.97
CA PRO A 230 -10.82 -5.55 -5.32
C PRO A 230 -9.49 -5.61 -6.08
N TYR A 231 -8.36 -5.46 -5.38
CA TYR A 231 -7.04 -5.50 -6.00
C TYR A 231 -6.61 -6.94 -6.30
N GLU A 232 -6.95 -7.88 -5.41
CA GLU A 232 -6.72 -9.31 -5.61
C GLU A 232 -7.55 -9.88 -6.75
N ASP A 233 -8.81 -9.46 -6.90
CA ASP A 233 -9.68 -9.88 -8.00
C ASP A 233 -9.11 -9.45 -9.36
N LEU A 234 -8.57 -8.24 -9.44
CA LEU A 234 -7.85 -7.75 -10.62
C LEU A 234 -6.58 -8.57 -10.89
N ALA A 235 -5.78 -8.81 -9.86
CA ALA A 235 -4.56 -9.61 -9.97
C ALA A 235 -4.86 -11.06 -10.39
N LEU A 236 -5.98 -11.63 -9.94
CA LEU A 236 -6.47 -12.95 -10.34
C LEU A 236 -6.94 -12.97 -11.80
N GLY A 237 -7.58 -11.90 -12.26
CA GLY A 237 -7.95 -11.70 -13.67
C GLY A 237 -6.75 -11.62 -14.63
N GLY A 238 -5.54 -11.41 -14.09
CA GLY A 238 -4.28 -11.43 -14.82
C GLY A 238 -3.87 -10.05 -15.34
N ALA A 239 -2.56 -9.84 -15.41
CA ALA A 239 -1.96 -8.55 -15.78
C ALA A 239 -1.60 -8.43 -17.27
N LEU A 240 -1.45 -7.19 -17.74
CA LEU A 240 -1.09 -6.78 -19.10
C LEU A 240 0.17 -5.88 -19.12
N PRO A 241 1.09 -6.08 -20.07
CA PRO A 241 1.16 -7.22 -20.99
C PRO A 241 1.44 -8.52 -20.20
N VAL A 242 1.04 -9.66 -20.79
CA VAL A 242 1.50 -10.97 -20.32
C VAL A 242 3.02 -10.97 -20.47
N HIS A 243 3.74 -11.35 -19.43
CA HIS A 243 5.20 -11.51 -19.55
C HIS A 243 5.48 -12.59 -20.59
N THR A 244 5.85 -12.18 -21.81
CA THR A 244 6.28 -13.07 -22.90
C THR A 244 7.80 -13.18 -22.96
N VAL A 245 8.52 -12.39 -22.16
CA VAL A 245 9.97 -12.45 -22.05
C VAL A 245 10.35 -13.67 -21.22
N LYS A 246 11.18 -14.54 -21.82
CA LYS A 246 11.71 -15.73 -21.16
C LYS A 246 12.50 -15.31 -19.90
N PRO A 247 12.26 -15.93 -18.72
CA PRO A 247 13.08 -15.67 -17.53
C PRO A 247 14.56 -15.87 -17.86
N THR A 248 15.39 -14.89 -17.48
CA THR A 248 16.85 -14.96 -17.61
C THR A 248 17.51 -15.59 -16.38
N THR A 249 16.75 -15.73 -15.29
CA THR A 249 17.19 -16.40 -14.07
C THR A 249 17.20 -17.91 -14.25
N GLU A 250 18.18 -18.57 -13.66
CA GLU A 250 18.19 -20.03 -13.59
C GLU A 250 16.92 -20.56 -12.90
N PRO A 251 16.36 -21.69 -13.35
CA PRO A 251 15.26 -22.35 -12.66
C PRO A 251 15.63 -22.61 -11.19
N PHE A 252 14.66 -22.50 -10.28
CA PHE A 252 14.88 -22.93 -8.90
C PHE A 252 15.31 -24.39 -8.88
N ALA A 253 16.34 -24.71 -8.10
CA ALA A 253 16.88 -26.08 -7.99
C ALA A 253 15.85 -27.08 -7.42
N VAL A 254 14.86 -26.59 -6.66
CA VAL A 254 13.76 -27.38 -6.10
C VAL A 254 12.46 -26.60 -6.31
N ASP A 255 11.51 -27.21 -7.00
CA ASP A 255 10.14 -26.72 -7.08
C ASP A 255 9.44 -27.01 -5.75
N ARG A 256 9.03 -25.97 -5.03
CA ARG A 256 8.39 -26.08 -3.70
C ARG A 256 6.96 -26.64 -3.77
N SER A 257 6.51 -27.11 -4.94
CA SER A 257 5.13 -27.54 -5.21
C SER A 257 4.97 -29.00 -5.64
N THR A 258 6.05 -29.76 -5.86
CA THR A 258 5.99 -31.12 -6.42
C THR A 258 6.25 -32.25 -5.41
N GLU A 259 6.30 -31.95 -4.11
CA GLU A 259 6.38 -32.98 -3.05
C GLU A 259 5.01 -33.56 -2.64
N ILE A 260 4.07 -33.77 -3.56
CA ILE A 260 2.94 -34.65 -3.31
C ILE A 260 2.69 -35.45 -4.59
N VAL A 261 2.54 -36.77 -4.45
CA VAL A 261 2.28 -37.77 -5.52
C VAL A 261 3.53 -38.34 -6.23
N SER A 262 4.47 -38.93 -5.50
CA SER A 262 5.27 -40.04 -6.06
C SER A 262 5.68 -41.15 -5.09
N LYS A 263 5.33 -41.06 -3.80
CA LYS A 263 5.52 -42.17 -2.85
C LYS A 263 4.27 -43.04 -2.71
N TYR A 264 3.83 -43.63 -3.81
CA TYR A 264 3.14 -44.92 -3.81
C TYR A 264 3.54 -45.65 -5.09
N LYS A 265 4.68 -46.34 -5.03
CA LYS A 265 5.04 -47.39 -5.97
C LYS A 265 5.18 -48.68 -5.16
N GLN A 266 4.18 -49.53 -5.39
CA GLN A 266 4.07 -51.00 -5.25
C GLN A 266 4.64 -51.65 -3.99
#